data_AF-A0A8F6TVA0-F1
#
_entry.id   AF-A0A8F6TVA0-F1
#
_cell.length_a   1.000
_cell.length_b   1.000
_cell.length_c   1.000
_cell.angle_alpha   90.00
_cell.angle_beta   90.00
_cell.angle_gamma   90.00
#
_symmetry.space_group_name_H-M   'P 1'
#
loop_
_entity.id
_entity.type
_entity.pdbx_description
1 polymer ?
#
loop_
_entity_poly.entity_id
_entity_poly.type
_entity_poly.pdbx_seq_one_letter_code
_entity_poly.pdbx_strand_id
1 'polypeptide(L)'
;MVQRFDHPAVPVCPYPPGWREVANLRFETDLVLLRLKDAVKLRTGEDASYIVGADYIVSVEVDGEVFGITVPRGLVTDLTSVPAPLRIIAGRVGPWLEAAIVHDYLYIAWQDVPGHGAHDRDREFADLIMLRAMEAADVGRIKRQLIYLAVRLFGVWGFRRPNADRYATLPDHLGGFSLPRPD
;
A
#
# COMPACT_ATOMS: atom_id res chain seq x y z
N MET A 1 -21.50 5.33 18.01
CA MET A 1 -20.65 4.47 18.85
C MET A 1 -19.54 3.97 17.95
N VAL A 2 -18.35 4.60 18.01
CA VAL A 2 -17.25 4.33 17.07
C VAL A 2 -16.62 3.01 17.47
N GLN A 3 -16.87 1.96 16.69
CA GLN A 3 -16.29 0.66 16.92
C GLN A 3 -14.81 0.77 16.55
N ARG A 4 -13.97 0.87 17.59
CA ARG A 4 -12.51 0.78 17.45
C ARG A 4 -12.19 -0.66 17.09
N PHE A 5 -11.41 -0.79 16.03
CA PHE A 5 -11.13 -2.02 15.33
C PHE A 5 -10.07 -2.84 16.02
N ASP A 6 -10.41 -4.09 16.33
CA ASP A 6 -9.46 -5.16 16.54
C ASP A 6 -9.33 -5.92 15.20
N HIS A 7 -8.10 -6.19 14.77
CA HIS A 7 -7.62 -7.15 13.74
C HIS A 7 -7.18 -6.69 12.33
N PRO A 8 -6.17 -7.37 11.72
CA PRO A 8 -5.71 -8.75 11.99
C PRO A 8 -4.68 -8.90 13.12
N ALA A 9 -4.50 -10.15 13.57
CA ALA A 9 -3.63 -10.54 14.67
C ALA A 9 -2.21 -10.01 14.45
N VAL A 10 -1.62 -9.40 15.49
CA VAL A 10 -0.26 -8.86 15.59
C VAL A 10 0.49 -8.88 14.25
N PRO A 11 0.42 -7.81 13.44
CA PRO A 11 1.08 -7.82 12.14
C PRO A 11 2.57 -8.07 12.34
N VAL A 12 3.09 -9.09 11.65
CA VAL A 12 4.53 -9.29 11.52
C VAL A 12 5.10 -8.00 10.96
N CYS A 13 6.16 -7.48 11.58
CA CYS A 13 6.79 -6.25 11.13
C CYS A 13 7.13 -6.37 9.64
N PRO A 14 6.57 -5.51 8.77
CA PRO A 14 6.80 -5.62 7.33
C PRO A 14 8.14 -5.02 6.90
N TYR A 15 8.93 -4.51 7.86
CA TYR A 15 10.25 -3.93 7.61
C TYR A 15 11.33 -4.94 8.01
N PRO A 16 12.10 -5.47 7.04
CA PRO A 16 13.21 -6.36 7.35
C PRO A 16 14.30 -5.63 8.15
N PRO A 17 14.85 -6.20 9.23
CA PRO A 17 15.86 -5.54 10.04
C PRO A 17 17.18 -5.44 9.28
N GLY A 18 17.76 -4.24 9.22
CA GLY A 18 19.13 -4.07 8.73
C GLY A 18 19.34 -4.33 7.23
N TRP A 19 18.26 -4.33 6.44
CA TRP A 19 18.30 -4.57 4.98
C TRP A 19 19.37 -3.72 4.27
N ARG A 20 19.97 -4.20 3.19
CA ARG A 20 20.94 -3.41 2.37
C ARG A 20 20.51 -3.31 0.92
N GLU A 21 20.00 -4.40 0.39
CA GLU A 21 19.53 -4.51 -0.98
C GLU A 21 18.08 -5.02 -1.01
N VAL A 22 17.28 -4.40 -1.86
CA VAL A 22 15.91 -4.82 -2.16
C VAL A 22 15.83 -5.01 -3.67
N ALA A 23 15.54 -6.21 -4.13
CA ALA A 23 15.46 -6.60 -5.53
C ALA A 23 14.16 -7.38 -5.80
N ASN A 24 13.85 -7.60 -7.08
CA ASN A 24 12.85 -8.56 -7.58
C ASN A 24 11.57 -8.68 -6.73
N LEU A 25 10.50 -7.98 -7.12
CA LEU A 25 9.19 -8.10 -6.48
C LEU A 25 8.24 -8.94 -7.33
N ARG A 26 7.41 -9.76 -6.68
CA ARG A 26 6.33 -10.53 -7.32
C ARG A 26 5.01 -10.28 -6.61
N PHE A 27 3.95 -10.18 -7.40
CA PHE A 27 2.58 -10.15 -6.91
C PHE A 27 2.10 -11.60 -6.74
N GLU A 28 1.79 -12.00 -5.51
CA GLU A 28 1.44 -13.40 -5.18
C GLU A 28 -0.08 -13.65 -5.23
N THR A 29 -0.87 -12.61 -5.01
CA THR A 29 -2.33 -12.66 -4.99
C THR A 29 -2.94 -11.59 -5.89
N ASP A 30 -4.16 -11.81 -6.35
CA ASP A 30 -4.94 -10.79 -7.04
C ASP A 30 -5.30 -9.62 -6.10
N LEU A 31 -5.17 -8.39 -6.60
CA LEU A 31 -5.61 -7.21 -5.86
C LEU A 31 -7.15 -7.08 -5.94
N VAL A 32 -7.83 -7.15 -4.78
CA VAL A 32 -9.26 -6.89 -4.67
C VAL A 32 -9.48 -5.52 -4.03
N LEU A 33 -10.04 -4.57 -4.79
CA LEU A 33 -10.42 -3.26 -4.27
C LEU A 33 -11.94 -3.11 -4.19
N LEU A 34 -12.41 -2.68 -3.02
CA LEU A 34 -13.79 -2.36 -2.74
C LEU A 34 -13.98 -0.84 -2.72
N ARG A 35 -15.06 -0.39 -3.37
CA ARG A 35 -15.56 0.97 -3.26
C ARG A 35 -16.95 0.94 -2.65
N LEU A 36 -17.05 1.17 -1.35
CA LEU A 36 -18.32 1.07 -0.63
C LEU A 36 -19.27 2.22 -0.97
N LYS A 37 -20.57 1.90 -1.08
CA LYS A 37 -21.63 2.88 -1.36
C LYS A 37 -21.70 3.98 -0.29
N ASP A 38 -21.50 3.62 0.98
CA ASP A 38 -21.52 4.58 2.10
C ASP A 38 -20.21 5.35 2.29
N ALA A 39 -19.10 4.91 1.66
CA ALA A 39 -17.88 5.72 1.59
C ALA A 39 -18.09 7.03 0.80
N VAL A 40 -19.12 7.08 -0.06
CA VAL A 40 -19.58 8.32 -0.72
C VAL A 40 -20.14 9.35 0.29
N LYS A 41 -20.56 8.93 1.48
CA LYS A 41 -21.09 9.82 2.54
C LYS A 41 -20.05 10.22 3.58
N LEU A 42 -18.94 9.48 3.69
CA LEU A 42 -17.82 9.80 4.59
C LEU A 42 -16.84 10.83 3.98
N ARG A 43 -17.30 11.60 2.98
CA ARG A 43 -16.49 12.60 2.27
C ARG A 43 -16.08 13.74 3.21
N THR A 44 -14.81 13.75 3.60
CA THR A 44 -14.07 14.97 3.93
C THR A 44 -13.22 15.38 2.72
N GLY A 45 -13.84 15.58 1.54
CA GLY A 45 -13.14 16.08 0.34
C GLY A 45 -13.62 15.54 -1.01
N GLU A 46 -12.84 15.84 -2.07
CA GLU A 46 -13.06 15.39 -3.45
C GLU A 46 -12.69 13.91 -3.69
N ASP A 47 -12.05 13.26 -2.73
CA ASP A 47 -11.37 11.98 -2.93
C ASP A 47 -12.26 10.78 -2.57
N ALA A 48 -12.11 9.69 -3.33
CA ALA A 48 -12.79 8.42 -3.08
C ALA A 48 -11.79 7.45 -2.43
N SER A 49 -12.01 7.12 -1.16
CA SER A 49 -11.24 6.07 -0.47
C SER A 49 -11.62 4.70 -1.03
N TYR A 50 -10.60 3.89 -1.31
CA TYR A 50 -10.75 2.47 -1.63
C TYR A 50 -10.43 1.64 -0.40
N ILE A 51 -10.95 0.43 -0.35
CA ILE A 51 -10.66 -0.52 0.72
C ILE A 51 -10.12 -1.81 0.11
N VAL A 52 -9.01 -2.32 0.63
CA VAL A 52 -8.47 -3.64 0.26
C VAL A 52 -9.44 -4.72 0.73
N GLY A 53 -10.04 -5.47 -0.19
CA GLY A 53 -11.13 -6.41 0.08
C GLY A 53 -10.70 -7.80 0.57
N ALA A 54 -9.45 -8.18 0.29
CA ALA A 54 -8.81 -9.42 0.70
C ALA A 54 -7.32 -9.14 0.96
N ASP A 55 -6.67 -9.97 1.79
CA ASP A 55 -5.24 -9.84 2.04
C ASP A 55 -4.48 -9.85 0.72
N TYR A 56 -3.68 -8.82 0.49
CA TYR A 56 -2.92 -8.64 -0.73
C TYR A 56 -1.44 -8.86 -0.46
N ILE A 57 -0.91 -9.95 -1.03
CA ILE A 57 0.41 -10.47 -0.70
C ILE A 57 1.37 -10.21 -1.86
N VAL A 58 2.54 -9.69 -1.52
CA VAL A 58 3.68 -9.57 -2.42
C VAL A 58 4.90 -10.23 -1.80
N SER A 59 5.76 -10.80 -2.63
CA SER A 59 7.08 -11.28 -2.22
C SER A 59 8.16 -10.37 -2.81
N VAL A 60 9.22 -10.15 -2.05
CA VAL A 60 10.35 -9.32 -2.46
C VAL A 60 11.65 -9.98 -2.04
N GLU A 61 12.68 -9.86 -2.87
CA GLU A 61 14.02 -10.31 -2.52
C GLU A 61 14.74 -9.23 -1.71
N VAL A 62 15.17 -9.56 -0.49
CA VAL A 62 15.91 -8.66 0.40
C VAL A 62 17.18 -9.36 0.82
N ASP A 63 18.33 -8.76 0.50
CA ASP A 63 19.66 -9.31 0.78
C ASP A 63 19.84 -10.79 0.32
N GLY A 64 19.17 -11.17 -0.78
CA GLY A 64 19.21 -12.52 -1.37
C GLY A 64 18.18 -13.50 -0.79
N GLU A 65 17.35 -13.09 0.17
CA GLU A 65 16.29 -13.91 0.75
C GLU A 65 14.89 -13.42 0.34
N VAL A 66 13.93 -14.33 0.21
CA VAL A 66 12.54 -13.96 -0.13
C VAL A 66 11.79 -13.56 1.13
N PHE A 67 11.27 -12.32 1.13
CA PHE A 67 10.49 -11.73 2.21
C PHE A 67 9.05 -11.45 1.74
N GLY A 68 8.06 -11.87 2.54
CA GLY A 68 6.64 -11.65 2.24
C GLY A 68 6.10 -10.40 2.92
N ILE A 69 5.37 -9.58 2.17
CA ILE A 69 4.64 -8.42 2.68
C ILE A 69 3.15 -8.67 2.47
N THR A 70 2.37 -8.60 3.55
CA THR A 70 0.91 -8.76 3.50
C THR A 70 0.25 -7.42 3.77
N VAL A 71 -0.41 -6.87 2.76
CA VAL A 71 -1.31 -5.73 2.91
C VAL A 71 -2.65 -6.28 3.43
N PRO A 72 -3.07 -5.91 4.65
CA PRO A 72 -4.23 -6.54 5.28
C PRO A 72 -5.53 -6.11 4.62
N ARG A 73 -6.47 -7.06 4.54
CA ARG A 73 -7.88 -6.79 4.28
C ARG A 73 -8.38 -5.69 5.21
N GLY A 74 -9.14 -4.76 4.65
CA GLY A 74 -9.70 -3.63 5.37
C GLY A 74 -8.83 -2.38 5.30
N LEU A 75 -7.61 -2.44 4.76
CA LEU A 75 -6.79 -1.23 4.55
C LEU A 75 -7.58 -0.18 3.77
N VAL A 76 -7.72 1.00 4.37
CA VAL A 76 -8.21 2.20 3.72
C VAL A 76 -7.04 2.87 3.02
N THR A 77 -7.10 2.93 1.69
CA THR A 77 -6.12 3.63 0.85
C THR A 77 -6.80 4.81 0.18
N ASP A 78 -6.17 5.97 0.32
CA ASP A 78 -6.42 7.10 -0.53
C ASP A 78 -5.36 7.10 -1.63
N LEU A 79 -5.67 6.48 -2.77
CA LEU A 79 -4.87 6.53 -4.01
C LEU A 79 -4.59 7.98 -4.52
N THR A 80 -4.97 9.00 -3.73
CA THR A 80 -4.93 10.44 -3.96
C THR A 80 -4.02 11.20 -2.98
N SER A 81 -3.51 10.61 -1.90
CA SER A 81 -2.53 11.27 -0.99
C SER A 81 -1.18 11.55 -1.66
N VAL A 82 -1.02 11.07 -2.88
CA VAL A 82 0.04 11.42 -3.81
C VAL A 82 0.12 12.97 -4.00
N PRO A 83 1.26 13.60 -3.68
CA PRO A 83 1.48 15.05 -3.85
C PRO A 83 1.07 15.55 -5.25
N ALA A 84 0.51 16.75 -5.34
CA ALA A 84 -0.04 17.33 -6.58
C ALA A 84 0.81 17.15 -7.86
N PRO A 85 2.16 17.22 -7.83
CA PRO A 85 3.00 16.98 -9.01
C PRO A 85 2.87 15.56 -9.60
N LEU A 86 2.65 14.56 -8.75
CA LEU A 86 2.55 13.15 -9.14
C LEU A 86 1.17 12.79 -9.72
N ARG A 87 0.12 13.58 -9.42
CA ARG A 87 -1.21 13.40 -10.01
C ARG A 87 -1.21 13.62 -11.53
N ILE A 88 -0.29 14.46 -12.02
CA ILE A 88 -0.12 14.77 -13.44
C ILE A 88 0.51 13.58 -14.20
N ILE A 89 1.39 12.82 -13.55
CA ILE A 89 2.14 11.71 -14.16
C ILE A 89 1.35 10.41 -14.10
N ALA A 90 0.60 10.22 -13.01
CA ALA A 90 -0.11 8.99 -12.75
C ALA A 90 -1.48 8.97 -13.45
N GLY A 91 -2.40 9.89 -13.19
CA GLY A 91 -3.81 9.52 -13.33
C GLY A 91 -4.19 8.48 -12.26
N ARG A 92 -5.47 8.46 -11.88
CA ARG A 92 -5.90 7.88 -10.59
C ARG A 92 -5.91 6.33 -10.56
N VAL A 93 -5.88 5.69 -11.72
CA VAL A 93 -5.95 4.23 -11.91
C VAL A 93 -5.06 3.90 -13.11
N GLY A 94 -3.83 3.48 -12.85
CA GLY A 94 -2.86 3.12 -13.88
C GLY A 94 -2.04 1.90 -13.46
N PRO A 95 -1.07 1.46 -14.28
CA PRO A 95 -0.31 0.22 -14.07
C PRO A 95 0.59 0.20 -12.81
N TRP A 96 0.54 1.23 -11.96
CA TRP A 96 1.23 1.28 -10.66
C TRP A 96 0.26 1.22 -9.48
N LEU A 97 -1.03 0.93 -9.72
CA LEU A 97 -2.04 0.88 -8.67
C LEU A 97 -1.65 -0.12 -7.57
N GLU A 98 -1.27 -1.32 -7.98
CA GLU A 98 -0.75 -2.39 -7.13
C GLU A 98 0.44 -1.92 -6.30
N ALA A 99 1.37 -1.18 -6.92
CA ALA A 99 2.55 -0.63 -6.26
C ALA A 99 2.17 0.46 -5.22
N ALA A 100 1.20 1.31 -5.54
CA ALA A 100 0.71 2.36 -4.66
C ALA A 100 0.04 1.78 -3.40
N ILE A 101 -0.77 0.72 -3.54
CA ILE A 101 -1.41 0.05 -2.38
C ILE A 101 -0.38 -0.49 -1.39
N VAL A 102 0.68 -1.15 -1.87
CA VAL A 102 1.75 -1.66 -1.00
C VAL A 102 2.52 -0.51 -0.36
N HIS A 103 2.79 0.56 -1.11
CA HIS A 103 3.46 1.76 -0.60
C HIS A 103 2.66 2.44 0.52
N ASP A 104 1.36 2.68 0.30
CA ASP A 104 0.46 3.31 1.29
C ASP A 104 0.41 2.51 2.59
N TYR A 105 0.31 1.17 2.48
CA TYR A 105 0.38 0.28 3.64
C TYR A 105 1.70 0.43 4.39
N LEU A 106 2.83 0.29 3.70
CA LEU A 106 4.16 0.42 4.30
C LEU A 106 4.40 1.82 4.87
N TYR A 107 3.66 2.82 4.42
CA TYR A 107 3.74 4.18 4.95
C TYR A 107 3.11 4.32 6.35
N ILE A 108 2.17 3.45 6.70
CA ILE A 108 1.43 3.51 7.96
C ILE A 108 1.66 2.30 8.87
N ALA A 109 2.22 1.20 8.35
CA ALA A 109 2.36 -0.07 9.07
C ALA A 109 3.20 0.00 10.34
N TRP A 110 4.16 0.92 10.43
CA TRP A 110 4.93 1.17 11.66
C TRP A 110 4.03 1.49 12.87
N GLN A 111 2.83 2.02 12.65
CA GLN A 111 1.86 2.32 13.72
C GLN A 111 1.24 1.07 14.34
N ASP A 112 1.31 -0.07 13.64
CA ASP A 112 0.74 -1.33 14.09
C ASP A 112 1.81 -2.27 14.70
N VAL A 113 3.09 -1.89 14.65
CA VAL A 113 4.21 -2.67 15.21
C VAL A 113 4.50 -2.19 16.65
N PRO A 114 4.27 -3.01 17.68
CA PRO A 114 4.45 -2.61 19.08
C PRO A 114 5.88 -2.15 19.39
N GLY A 115 6.02 -0.96 19.99
CA GLY A 115 7.32 -0.39 20.36
C GLY A 115 8.15 0.14 19.17
N HIS A 116 7.60 0.11 17.95
CA HIS A 116 8.23 0.68 16.77
C HIS A 116 7.70 2.10 16.50
N GLY A 117 8.54 2.94 15.91
CA GLY A 117 8.19 4.29 15.52
C GLY A 117 8.44 4.52 14.03
N ALA A 118 8.07 5.69 13.52
CA ALA A 118 8.37 6.07 12.15
C ALA A 118 9.89 6.26 11.96
N HIS A 119 10.57 5.33 11.30
CA HIS A 119 11.99 5.47 10.93
C HIS A 119 12.18 5.84 9.46
N ASP A 120 13.20 6.65 9.17
CA ASP A 120 13.49 7.05 7.78
C ASP A 120 13.85 5.83 6.89
N ARG A 121 14.38 4.76 7.49
CA ARG A 121 14.64 3.48 6.79
C ARG A 121 13.37 2.75 6.35
N ASP A 122 12.28 2.86 7.12
CA ASP A 122 10.99 2.24 6.79
C ASP A 122 10.38 2.92 5.57
N ARG A 123 10.47 4.25 5.53
CA ARG A 123 10.07 5.06 4.37
C ARG A 123 10.91 4.73 3.13
N GLU A 124 12.23 4.65 3.30
CA GLU A 124 13.12 4.28 2.20
C GLU A 124 12.81 2.88 1.65
N PHE A 125 12.53 1.94 2.55
CA PHE A 125 12.07 0.61 2.17
C PHE A 125 10.74 0.69 1.38
N ALA A 126 9.75 1.43 1.87
CA ALA A 126 8.47 1.63 1.17
C ALA A 126 8.67 2.22 -0.25
N ASP A 127 9.49 3.27 -0.38
CA ASP A 127 9.79 3.91 -1.66
C ASP A 127 10.49 2.94 -2.64
N LEU A 128 11.42 2.11 -2.15
CA LEU A 128 12.06 1.06 -2.95
C LEU A 128 11.09 -0.03 -3.38
N ILE A 129 10.21 -0.48 -2.48
CA ILE A 129 9.15 -1.45 -2.79
C ILE A 129 8.25 -0.91 -3.89
N MET A 130 7.87 0.36 -3.86
CA MET A 130 7.09 0.98 -4.93
C MET A 130 7.81 0.91 -6.27
N LEU A 131 9.13 1.20 -6.30
CA LEU A 131 9.93 1.10 -7.51
C LEU A 131 9.99 -0.34 -8.06
N ARG A 132 10.21 -1.34 -7.18
CA ARG A 132 10.27 -2.76 -7.57
C ARG A 132 8.91 -3.30 -8.01
N ALA A 133 7.83 -2.87 -7.37
CA ALA A 133 6.47 -3.23 -7.77
C ALA A 133 6.10 -2.62 -9.14
N MET A 134 6.46 -1.36 -9.38
CA MET A 134 6.29 -0.75 -10.71
C MET A 134 7.13 -1.46 -11.78
N GLU A 135 8.34 -1.94 -11.44
CA GLU A 135 9.15 -2.76 -12.32
C GLU A 135 8.48 -4.11 -12.64
N ALA A 136 7.92 -4.79 -11.64
CA ALA A 136 7.19 -6.04 -11.81
C ALA A 136 5.90 -5.87 -12.65
N ALA A 137 5.26 -4.70 -12.55
CA ALA A 137 4.06 -4.34 -13.34
C ALA A 137 4.39 -3.78 -14.74
N ASP A 138 5.64 -3.92 -15.21
CA ASP A 138 6.12 -3.45 -16.52
C ASP A 138 5.90 -1.94 -16.78
N VAL A 139 5.93 -1.13 -15.71
CA VAL A 139 5.89 0.33 -15.83
C VAL A 139 7.21 0.82 -16.43
N GLY A 140 7.11 1.56 -17.54
CA GLY A 140 8.27 2.08 -18.27
C GLY A 140 9.31 2.78 -17.38
N ARG A 141 10.59 2.50 -17.63
CA ARG A 141 11.73 2.91 -16.77
C ARG A 141 11.75 4.40 -16.39
N ILE A 142 11.46 5.28 -17.34
CA ILE A 142 11.45 6.74 -17.09
C ILE A 142 10.33 7.08 -16.10
N LYS A 143 9.12 6.56 -16.32
CA LYS A 143 7.95 6.85 -15.49
C LYS A 143 8.15 6.36 -14.05
N ARG A 144 8.58 5.11 -13.86
CA ARG A 144 8.81 4.57 -12.51
C ARG A 144 9.90 5.32 -11.74
N GLN A 145 10.96 5.78 -12.41
CA GLN A 145 12.01 6.56 -11.77
C GLN A 145 11.55 7.96 -11.37
N LEU A 146 10.72 8.63 -12.20
CA LEU A 146 10.11 9.91 -11.83
C LEU A 146 9.20 9.77 -10.61
N ILE A 147 8.38 8.72 -10.57
CA ILE A 147 7.50 8.42 -9.43
C ILE A 147 8.34 8.14 -8.17
N TYR A 148 9.35 7.28 -8.27
CA TYR A 148 10.27 6.98 -7.17
C TYR A 148 10.97 8.24 -6.62
N LEU A 149 11.51 9.08 -7.49
CA LEU A 149 12.15 10.32 -7.06
C LEU A 149 11.17 11.25 -6.34
N ALA A 150 9.93 11.34 -6.83
CA ALA A 150 8.93 12.20 -6.22
C ALA A 150 8.51 11.70 -4.82
N VAL A 151 8.28 10.39 -4.62
CA VAL A 151 7.98 9.86 -3.27
C VAL A 151 9.17 10.03 -2.32
N ARG A 152 10.41 9.88 -2.81
CA ARG A 152 11.62 10.11 -2.02
C ARG A 152 11.76 11.55 -1.53
N LEU A 153 11.43 12.53 -2.37
CA LEU A 153 11.55 13.97 -2.07
C LEU A 153 10.39 14.50 -1.23
N PHE A 154 9.15 14.09 -1.51
CA PHE A 154 7.95 14.68 -0.91
C PHE A 154 7.33 13.83 0.21
N GLY A 155 7.71 12.56 0.31
CA GLY A 155 7.11 11.61 1.23
C GLY A 155 7.39 11.87 2.72
N VAL A 156 8.42 12.65 3.05
CA VAL A 156 8.82 12.98 4.44
C VAL A 156 7.68 13.63 5.24
N TRP A 157 6.87 14.45 4.57
CA TRP A 157 5.81 15.23 5.22
C TRP A 157 4.60 14.38 5.67
N GLY A 158 4.36 13.26 4.98
CA GLY A 158 3.25 12.35 5.27
C GLY A 158 3.62 11.22 6.23
N PHE A 159 4.83 10.64 6.09
CA PHE A 159 5.21 9.40 6.77
C PHE A 159 5.14 9.47 8.31
N ARG A 160 5.59 10.58 8.88
CA ARG A 160 5.66 10.77 10.34
C ARG A 160 4.32 11.18 10.96
N ARG A 161 3.28 11.42 10.16
CA ARG A 161 1.96 11.80 10.67
C ARG A 161 1.14 10.53 10.91
N PRO A 162 0.71 10.27 12.16
CA PRO A 162 -0.19 9.16 12.41
C PRO A 162 -1.47 9.32 11.59
N ASN A 163 -1.96 8.21 11.07
CA ASN A 163 -3.28 8.14 10.42
C ASN A 163 -4.15 7.27 11.31
N ALA A 164 -5.24 7.82 11.87
CA ALA A 164 -6.13 7.07 12.75
C ALA A 164 -7.10 6.16 11.97
N ASP A 165 -7.40 6.50 10.72
CA ASP A 165 -8.41 5.86 9.89
C ASP A 165 -7.76 4.90 8.89
N ARG A 166 -6.93 3.96 9.38
CA ARG A 166 -6.14 3.02 8.56
C ARG A 166 -6.94 1.84 8.04
N TYR A 167 -7.94 1.39 8.79
CA TYR A 167 -8.66 0.15 8.54
C TYR A 167 -10.17 0.32 8.67
N ALA A 168 -10.92 -0.35 7.80
CA ALA A 168 -12.37 -0.40 7.78
C ALA A 168 -12.91 -1.83 8.02
N THR A 169 -14.13 -1.92 8.56
CA THR A 169 -14.76 -3.22 8.91
C THR A 169 -15.43 -3.65 7.65
N LEU A 170 -14.90 -4.71 7.07
CA LEU A 170 -15.53 -5.34 5.93
C LEU A 170 -16.42 -6.46 6.44
N PRO A 171 -17.73 -6.43 6.13
CA PRO A 171 -18.62 -7.54 6.42
C PRO A 171 -18.08 -8.87 5.89
N ASP A 172 -18.28 -9.95 6.64
CA ASP A 172 -17.78 -11.29 6.28
C ASP A 172 -18.35 -11.80 4.95
N HIS A 173 -19.55 -11.35 4.57
CA HIS A 173 -20.22 -11.75 3.32
C HIS A 173 -19.58 -11.22 2.03
N LEU A 174 -18.58 -10.34 2.13
CA LEU A 174 -17.81 -9.88 0.97
C LEU A 174 -16.70 -10.86 0.55
N GLY A 175 -16.68 -12.09 1.07
CA GLY A 175 -15.70 -13.12 0.69
C GLY A 175 -16.08 -13.91 -0.57
N GLY A 176 -15.08 -14.20 -1.41
CA GLY A 176 -15.22 -15.04 -2.61
C GLY A 176 -15.41 -14.25 -3.90
N PHE A 177 -14.32 -13.72 -4.45
CA PHE A 177 -14.30 -13.15 -5.81
C PHE A 177 -13.57 -14.12 -6.73
N SER A 178 -14.16 -14.43 -7.88
CA SER A 178 -13.48 -15.18 -8.94
C SER A 178 -13.59 -14.35 -10.21
N LEU A 179 -12.45 -14.00 -10.78
CA LEU A 179 -12.41 -13.38 -12.10
C LEU A 179 -12.73 -14.45 -13.16
N PRO A 180 -13.40 -14.09 -14.26
CA PRO A 180 -13.42 -14.93 -15.44
C PRO A 180 -11.97 -15.19 -15.87
N ARG A 181 -11.57 -16.46 -15.94
CA ARG A 181 -10.29 -16.80 -16.58
C ARG A 181 -10.46 -16.60 -18.09
N PRO A 182 -9.59 -15.82 -18.76
CA PRO A 182 -9.58 -15.82 -20.20
C PRO A 182 -9.23 -17.23 -20.69
N ASP A 183 -10.05 -17.72 -21.61
CA ASP A 183 -9.93 -18.96 -22.37
C ASP A 183 -8.72 -18.99 -23.30
#